data_AF-A0A9P5U162-F1
#
_entry.id   AF-A0A9P5U162-F1
#
_cell.length_a   1.000
_cell.length_b   1.000
_cell.length_c   1.000
_cell.angle_alpha   90.00
_cell.angle_beta   90.00
_cell.angle_gamma   90.00
#
_symmetry.space_group_name_H-M   'P 1'
#
loop_
_entity.id
_entity.type
_entity.pdbx_description
1 polymer ?
#
loop_
_entity_poly.entity_id
_entity_poly.type
_entity_poly.pdbx_seq_one_letter_code
_entity_poly.pdbx_strand_id
1 'polypeptide(L)'
;MDGGGNNERHRGRQGKDRLFDAACLPAMQQTLCVLAHQALFDREAIQQWFPDVNVAYLGVTRTNWMGVWGEMETKKRYYDALNSLKQVRNMKFSDIIGGNHFLHWDQTPKFLQVICSL
;
A
#
# COMPACT_ATOMS: atom_id res chain seq x y z
N MET A 1 30.23 53.56 17.05
CA MET A 1 28.85 54.09 17.10
C MET A 1 28.59 54.79 15.78
N ASP A 2 27.41 54.53 15.24
CA ASP A 2 26.83 55.03 13.97
C ASP A 2 27.57 54.65 12.68
N GLY A 3 26.91 54.18 11.62
CA GLY A 3 25.48 54.10 11.33
C GLY A 3 25.28 54.32 9.83
N GLY A 4 24.35 53.56 9.22
CA GLY A 4 23.87 53.76 7.85
C GLY A 4 24.68 53.04 6.77
N GLY A 5 24.09 52.36 5.79
CA GLY A 5 22.71 52.32 5.37
C GLY A 5 22.67 52.19 3.84
N ASN A 6 21.73 51.36 3.36
CA ASN A 6 21.24 51.19 2.00
C ASN A 6 22.12 50.46 0.96
N ASN A 7 21.68 49.32 0.40
CA ASN A 7 20.43 49.00 -0.32
C ASN A 7 20.57 49.32 -1.81
N GLU A 8 20.86 48.28 -2.61
CA GLU A 8 20.70 48.20 -4.06
C GLU A 8 21.15 46.78 -4.47
N ARG A 9 20.42 45.89 -5.13
CA ARG A 9 19.17 45.94 -5.89
C ARG A 9 18.51 44.55 -5.82
N HIS A 10 17.23 44.53 -5.46
CA HIS A 10 16.31 43.49 -5.90
C HIS A 10 16.21 43.53 -7.43
N ARG A 11 16.70 42.50 -8.11
CA ARG A 11 16.14 42.10 -9.41
C ARG A 11 15.68 40.66 -9.29
N GLY A 12 14.37 40.51 -9.35
CA GLY A 12 13.68 39.24 -9.26
C GLY A 12 14.21 38.24 -10.29
N ARG A 13 14.38 37.01 -9.81
CA ARG A 13 14.31 35.82 -10.64
C ARG A 13 13.16 34.97 -10.12
N GLN A 14 11.97 35.57 -10.03
CA GLN A 14 10.74 34.79 -10.10
C GLN A 14 10.67 34.22 -11.52
N GLY A 15 10.69 32.90 -11.65
CA GLY A 15 10.43 32.23 -12.92
C GLY A 15 11.50 31.26 -13.41
N LYS A 16 12.09 30.44 -12.53
CA LYS A 16 12.85 29.26 -12.99
C LYS A 16 12.54 27.94 -12.28
N ASP A 17 11.55 27.90 -11.40
CA ASP A 17 11.24 26.67 -10.65
C ASP A 17 9.89 26.04 -11.06
N ARG A 18 9.20 26.57 -12.08
CA ARG A 18 7.91 26.03 -12.55
C ARG A 18 7.99 25.28 -13.87
N LEU A 19 9.05 24.50 -14.09
CA LEU A 19 9.16 23.61 -15.25
C LEU A 19 9.41 22.14 -14.88
N PHE A 20 9.29 21.78 -13.60
CA PHE A 20 9.32 20.37 -13.17
C PHE A 20 8.00 19.89 -12.53
N ASP A 21 6.96 20.73 -12.49
CA ASP A 21 5.75 20.47 -11.70
C ASP A 21 4.67 19.63 -12.39
N ALA A 22 4.99 18.89 -13.46
CA ALA A 22 4.00 18.04 -14.15
C ALA A 22 4.49 16.65 -14.61
N ALA A 23 5.78 16.31 -14.44
CA ALA A 23 6.36 15.12 -15.08
C ALA A 23 6.73 13.98 -14.11
N CYS A 24 6.61 14.18 -12.81
CA CYS A 24 6.83 13.13 -11.82
C CYS A 24 5.66 13.13 -10.83
N LEU A 25 4.51 12.65 -11.28
CA LEU A 25 3.49 12.17 -10.34
C LEU A 25 4.21 11.24 -9.36
N PRO A 26 4.00 11.35 -8.02
CA PRO A 26 4.55 10.34 -7.12
C PRO A 26 4.16 8.99 -7.69
N ALA A 27 5.14 8.11 -7.88
CA ALA A 27 4.89 6.80 -8.46
C ALA A 27 3.67 6.23 -7.75
N MET A 28 2.64 5.82 -8.51
CA MET A 28 1.34 5.35 -8.00
C MET A 28 1.48 4.47 -6.76
N GLN A 29 2.57 3.71 -6.70
CA GLN A 29 3.04 2.97 -5.54
C GLN A 29 2.96 3.69 -4.19
N GLN A 30 3.36 4.96 -4.07
CA GLN A 30 3.30 5.67 -2.78
C GLN A 30 1.85 5.87 -2.34
N THR A 31 0.99 6.31 -3.25
CA THR A 31 -0.44 6.44 -3.00
C THR A 31 -1.05 5.07 -2.64
N LEU A 32 -0.71 4.01 -3.38
CA LEU A 32 -1.18 2.66 -3.10
C LEU A 32 -0.71 2.17 -1.71
N CYS A 33 0.54 2.46 -1.33
CA CYS A 33 1.05 2.11 0.00
C CYS A 33 0.27 2.81 1.12
N VAL A 34 0.00 4.11 0.96
CA VAL A 34 -0.80 4.88 1.95
C VAL A 34 -2.21 4.34 2.04
N LEU A 35 -2.89 4.16 0.90
CA LEU A 35 -4.27 3.67 0.87
C LEU A 35 -4.39 2.23 1.40
N ALA A 36 -3.46 1.35 1.05
CA ALA A 36 -3.43 -0.01 1.59
C ALA A 36 -3.21 -0.01 3.11
N HIS A 37 -2.35 0.88 3.61
CA HIS A 37 -2.14 1.01 5.04
C HIS A 37 -3.41 1.48 5.76
N GLN A 38 -4.07 2.50 5.23
CA GLN A 38 -5.32 3.02 5.79
C GLN A 38 -6.44 1.97 5.77
N ALA A 39 -6.57 1.21 4.68
CA ALA A 39 -7.63 0.22 4.56
C ALA A 39 -7.46 -1.00 5.49
N LEU A 40 -6.20 -1.39 5.78
CA LEU A 40 -5.88 -2.65 6.47
C LEU A 40 -5.39 -2.48 7.92
N PHE A 41 -4.74 -1.35 8.24
CA PHE A 41 -4.03 -1.17 9.51
C PHE A 41 -4.39 0.11 10.28
N ASP A 42 -5.02 1.11 9.64
CA ASP A 42 -5.45 2.32 10.33
C ASP A 42 -6.77 2.09 11.10
N ARG A 43 -6.70 2.21 12.43
CA ARG A 43 -7.81 1.90 13.32
C ARG A 43 -9.04 2.76 13.07
N GLU A 44 -8.87 4.06 12.89
CA GLU A 44 -9.99 4.99 12.71
C GLU A 44 -10.68 4.71 11.38
N ALA A 45 -9.89 4.52 10.31
CA ALA A 45 -10.41 4.19 9.00
C ALA A 45 -11.15 2.85 8.98
N ILE A 46 -10.63 1.82 9.64
CA ILE A 46 -11.27 0.50 9.70
C ILE A 46 -12.60 0.56 10.46
N GLN A 47 -12.66 1.28 11.59
CA GLN A 47 -13.87 1.40 12.38
C GLN A 47 -14.94 2.24 11.70
N GLN A 48 -14.54 3.29 11.00
CA GLN A 48 -15.46 4.17 10.29
C GLN A 48 -15.97 3.53 8.99
N TRP A 49 -15.12 2.80 8.29
CA TRP A 49 -15.40 2.27 6.95
C TRP A 49 -15.33 0.74 6.93
N PHE A 50 -16.49 0.11 6.77
CA PHE A 50 -16.65 -1.34 6.69
C PHE A 50 -16.08 -2.08 7.93
N PRO A 51 -16.56 -1.80 9.15
CA PRO A 51 -16.00 -2.37 10.38
C PRO A 51 -16.06 -3.90 10.44
N ASP A 52 -17.07 -4.50 9.80
CA ASP A 52 -17.31 -5.95 9.86
C ASP A 52 -16.73 -6.73 8.65
N VAL A 53 -15.99 -6.06 7.77
CA VAL A 53 -15.39 -6.71 6.59
C VAL A 53 -14.11 -7.45 6.98
N ASN A 54 -14.14 -8.77 6.81
CA ASN A 54 -12.97 -9.64 6.85
C ASN A 54 -12.27 -9.65 5.49
N VAL A 55 -10.95 -9.79 5.49
CA VAL A 55 -10.15 -9.90 4.27
C VAL A 55 -9.58 -11.31 4.17
N ALA A 56 -9.76 -11.95 3.02
CA ALA A 56 -9.04 -13.16 2.67
C ALA A 56 -7.93 -12.81 1.68
N TYR A 57 -6.68 -13.06 2.04
CA TYR A 57 -5.52 -12.87 1.19
C TYR A 57 -5.07 -14.21 0.62
N LEU A 58 -5.12 -14.34 -0.70
CA LEU A 58 -4.74 -15.55 -1.41
C LEU A 58 -3.30 -15.43 -1.93
N GLY A 59 -2.40 -16.20 -1.34
CA GLY A 59 -1.03 -16.38 -1.78
C GLY A 59 -0.93 -17.42 -2.89
N VAL A 60 -0.13 -17.19 -3.92
CA VAL A 60 0.09 -18.14 -5.02
C VAL A 60 1.59 -18.33 -5.25
N THR A 61 2.07 -19.57 -5.29
CA THR A 61 3.53 -19.83 -5.26
C THR A 61 4.21 -19.92 -6.63
N ARG A 62 3.45 -20.01 -7.73
CA ARG A 62 3.94 -19.99 -9.12
C ARG A 62 3.63 -18.65 -9.79
N THR A 63 3.99 -17.56 -9.12
CA THR A 63 3.85 -16.18 -9.62
C THR A 63 5.22 -15.50 -9.70
N ASN A 64 5.26 -14.28 -10.23
CA ASN A 64 6.48 -13.48 -10.22
C ASN A 64 6.93 -13.17 -8.78
N TRP A 65 8.20 -12.82 -8.61
CA TRP A 65 8.77 -12.61 -7.28
C TRP A 65 8.04 -11.50 -6.49
N MET A 66 7.51 -10.49 -7.17
CA MET A 66 6.75 -9.40 -6.57
C MET A 66 5.48 -9.88 -5.85
N GLY A 67 4.76 -10.83 -6.45
CA GLY A 67 3.54 -11.39 -5.83
C GLY A 67 3.86 -12.16 -4.54
N VAL A 68 4.88 -13.01 -4.58
CA VAL A 68 5.32 -13.78 -3.41
C VAL A 68 5.84 -12.84 -2.31
N TRP A 69 6.68 -11.87 -2.67
CA TRP A 69 7.20 -10.90 -1.71
C TRP A 69 6.08 -10.04 -1.09
N GLY A 70 5.11 -9.58 -1.90
CA GLY A 70 3.97 -8.81 -1.42
C GLY A 70 3.12 -9.57 -0.41
N GLU A 71 2.90 -10.86 -0.63
CA GLU A 71 2.20 -11.75 0.31
C GLU A 71 2.98 -11.88 1.63
N MET A 72 4.29 -12.18 1.55
CA MET A 72 5.15 -12.32 2.74
C MET A 72 5.20 -11.04 3.57
N GLU A 73 5.38 -9.88 2.92
CA GLU A 73 5.45 -8.59 3.60
C GLU A 73 4.09 -8.18 4.20
N THR A 74 2.98 -8.49 3.51
CA THR A 74 1.64 -8.24 4.05
C THR A 74 1.38 -9.11 5.29
N LYS A 75 1.70 -10.41 5.23
CA LYS A 75 1.62 -11.31 6.39
C LYS A 75 2.44 -10.80 7.56
N LYS A 76 3.71 -10.44 7.32
CA LYS A 76 4.60 -9.89 8.36
C LYS A 76 3.98 -8.67 9.02
N ARG A 77 3.59 -7.66 8.22
CA ARG A 77 2.97 -6.43 8.74
C ARG A 77 1.68 -6.69 9.50
N TYR A 78 0.86 -7.63 9.05
CA TYR A 78 -0.35 -8.01 9.76
C TYR A 78 -0.06 -8.58 11.14
N TYR A 79 0.89 -9.52 11.25
CA TYR A 79 1.24 -10.10 12.56
C TYR A 79 1.96 -9.10 13.47
N ASP A 80 2.84 -8.25 12.92
CA ASP A 80 3.47 -7.16 13.67
C ASP A 80 2.41 -6.19 14.22
N ALA A 81 1.42 -5.84 13.38
CA ALA A 81 0.31 -4.97 13.76
C ALA A 81 -0.63 -5.66 14.77
N LEU A 82 -0.94 -6.95 14.62
CA LEU A 82 -1.75 -7.71 15.58
C LEU A 82 -1.11 -7.75 16.97
N ASN A 83 0.22 -7.81 17.04
CA ASN A 83 0.97 -7.82 18.30
C ASN A 83 1.11 -6.44 18.94
N SER A 84 1.08 -5.35 18.16
CA SER A 84 1.35 -3.99 18.63
C SER A 84 0.10 -3.10 18.72
N LEU A 85 -0.81 -3.24 17.76
CA LEU A 85 -2.06 -2.52 17.62
C LEU A 85 -3.19 -3.46 18.05
N LYS A 86 -3.89 -3.11 19.12
CA LYS A 86 -4.99 -3.93 19.67
C LYS A 86 -6.15 -4.16 18.68
N GLN A 87 -6.19 -3.43 17.57
CA GLN A 87 -7.21 -3.56 16.51
C GLN A 87 -6.58 -3.38 15.13
N VAL A 88 -6.62 -4.44 14.33
CA VAL A 88 -6.29 -4.50 12.91
C VAL A 88 -7.48 -5.14 12.19
N ARG A 89 -7.62 -4.91 10.88
CA ARG A 89 -8.67 -5.57 10.10
C ARG A 89 -8.43 -7.07 10.11
N ASN A 90 -9.43 -7.89 10.41
CA ASN A 90 -9.25 -9.33 10.47
C ASN A 90 -8.88 -9.88 9.08
N MET A 91 -7.71 -10.52 8.99
CA MET A 91 -7.19 -11.10 7.76
C MET A 91 -6.97 -12.60 7.91
N LYS A 92 -7.49 -13.39 6.97
CA LYS A 92 -7.12 -14.79 6.76
C LYS A 92 -6.16 -14.89 5.59
N PHE A 93 -5.13 -15.71 5.72
CA PHE A 93 -4.18 -15.97 4.64
C PHE A 93 -4.31 -17.41 4.18
N SER A 94 -4.29 -17.63 2.86
CA SER A 94 -4.37 -18.98 2.29
C SER A 94 -3.41 -19.12 1.12
N ASP A 95 -2.53 -20.13 1.21
CA ASP A 95 -1.47 -20.33 0.23
C ASP A 95 -1.89 -21.43 -0.75
N ILE A 96 -1.86 -21.09 -2.03
CA ILE A 96 -2.27 -21.98 -3.12
C ILE A 96 -1.01 -22.47 -3.82
N ILE A 97 -0.49 -23.58 -3.31
CA ILE A 97 0.74 -24.21 -3.81
C ILE A 97 0.60 -24.54 -5.30
N GLY A 98 1.50 -24.03 -6.15
CA GLY A 98 1.48 -24.23 -7.60
C GLY A 98 0.46 -23.36 -8.35
N GLY A 99 -0.30 -22.51 -7.65
CA GLY A 99 -1.13 -21.48 -8.27
C GLY A 99 -0.29 -20.38 -8.92
N ASN A 100 -0.77 -19.80 -10.01
CA ASN A 100 -0.14 -18.64 -10.65
C ASN A 100 -1.01 -17.39 -10.48
N HIS A 101 -0.57 -16.25 -11.01
CA HIS A 101 -1.31 -14.99 -10.92
C HIS A 101 -2.71 -15.07 -11.54
N PHE A 102 -2.87 -15.89 -12.57
CA PHE A 102 -4.14 -16.11 -13.28
C PHE A 102 -4.84 -17.40 -12.83
N LEU A 103 -4.65 -17.84 -11.58
CA LEU A 103 -5.20 -19.10 -11.06
C LEU A 103 -6.71 -19.22 -11.29
N HIS A 104 -7.45 -18.11 -11.15
CA HIS A 104 -8.89 -18.03 -11.35
C HIS A 104 -9.34 -18.38 -12.78
N TRP A 105 -8.43 -18.31 -13.76
CA TRP A 105 -8.65 -18.70 -15.15
C TRP A 105 -8.03 -20.07 -15.43
N ASP A 106 -6.72 -20.20 -15.22
CA ASP A 106 -5.94 -21.39 -15.62
C ASP A 106 -6.27 -22.65 -14.80
N GLN A 107 -6.66 -22.47 -13.54
CA GLN A 107 -6.89 -23.55 -12.57
C GLN A 107 -8.19 -23.29 -11.78
N THR A 108 -9.25 -22.91 -12.50
CA THR A 108 -10.56 -22.53 -11.92
C THR A 108 -11.06 -23.48 -10.82
N PRO A 109 -11.04 -24.83 -10.98
CA PRO A 109 -11.51 -25.73 -9.93
C PRO A 109 -10.74 -25.59 -8.61
N LYS A 110 -9.42 -25.39 -8.70
CA LYS A 110 -8.55 -25.21 -7.53
C LYS A 110 -8.79 -23.87 -6.85
N PHE A 111 -8.99 -22.81 -7.64
CA PHE A 111 -9.38 -21.51 -7.11
C PHE A 111 -10.70 -21.60 -6.34
N LEU A 112 -11.74 -22.19 -6.95
CA LEU A 112 -13.06 -22.33 -6.33
C LEU A 112 -13.00 -23.20 -5.06
N GLN A 113 -12.21 -24.27 -5.05
CA GLN A 113 -12.02 -25.10 -3.85
C GLN A 113 -11.53 -24.26 -2.65
N VAL A 114 -10.58 -23.36 -2.89
CA VAL A 114 -10.06 -22.47 -1.82
C VAL A 114 -11.13 -21.47 -1.41
N ILE A 115 -11.78 -20.80 -2.37
CA ILE A 115 -12.83 -19.81 -2.07
C ILE A 115 -13.97 -20.40 -1.24
N CYS A 116 -14.45 -21.60 -1.59
CA CYS A 116 -15.52 -22.28 -0.86
C CYS A 116 -15.12 -22.74 0.56
N SER A 117 -13.82 -22.69 0.91
CA SER A 117 -13.29 -23.11 2.21
C SER A 117 -12.98 -21.96 3.17
N LEU A 118 -13.08 -20.71 2.72
CA LEU A 118 -12.78 -19.50 3.49
C LEU A 118 -13.89 -19.14 4.49
#